data_AF-A0AAD1R3Y3-F1
#
_entry.id   AF-A0AAD1R3Y3-F1
#
_cell.length_a   1.000
_cell.length_b   1.000
_cell.length_c   1.000
_cell.angle_alpha   90.00
_cell.angle_beta   90.00
_cell.angle_gamma   90.00
#
_symmetry.space_group_name_H-M   'P 1'
#
loop_
_entity.id
_entity.type
_entity.pdbx_description
1 polymer ?
#
loop_
_entity_poly.entity_id
_entity_poly.type
_entity_poly.pdbx_seq_one_letter_code
_entity_poly.pdbx_strand_id
1 'polypeptide(L)'
;DQQDQTYRDLISNRRQLSELIESKHARTIRRTRAFFYMHANKGGKLLVRMLRGAQSRAQVHALRTTQGTLTQFPEEIASEFQRFYTQLYNTRGDEDRISRTTRKTDTTDYLVGFQPDTLTPEEAEELDTPITEEELKQALK
;
A
#
# COMPACT_ATOMS: atom_id res chain seq x y z
N ASP A 1 -38.14 -33.68 32.28
CA ASP A 1 -38.70 -32.31 32.31
C ASP A 1 -37.75 -31.25 31.79
N GLN A 2 -36.81 -30.70 32.58
CA GLN A 2 -35.90 -29.63 32.08
C GLN A 2 -34.97 -30.09 30.94
N GLN A 3 -34.45 -31.32 31.00
CA GLN A 3 -33.59 -31.88 29.95
C GLN A 3 -34.33 -32.17 28.64
N ASP A 4 -35.62 -32.53 28.72
CA ASP A 4 -36.45 -32.74 27.53
C ASP A 4 -36.79 -31.40 26.86
N GLN A 5 -37.04 -30.37 27.66
CA GLN A 5 -37.29 -29.01 27.18
C GLN A 5 -36.06 -28.47 26.43
N THR A 6 -34.87 -28.59 27.01
CA THR A 6 -33.63 -28.13 26.35
C THR A 6 -33.32 -28.90 25.07
N TYR A 7 -33.63 -30.21 25.03
CA TYR A 7 -33.49 -31.01 23.82
C TYR A 7 -34.47 -30.58 22.71
N ARG A 8 -35.72 -30.27 23.06
CA ARG A 8 -36.72 -29.73 22.12
C ARG A 8 -36.31 -28.37 21.58
N ASP A 9 -35.78 -27.50 22.43
CA ASP A 9 -35.27 -26.19 22.04
C ASP A 9 -34.04 -26.29 21.14
N LEU A 10 -33.15 -27.26 21.37
CA LEU A 10 -32.01 -27.51 20.48
C LEU A 10 -32.47 -27.92 19.07
N ILE A 11 -33.46 -28.82 18.97
CA ILE A 11 -34.01 -29.27 17.69
C ILE A 11 -34.71 -28.12 16.95
N SER A 12 -35.51 -27.32 17.66
CA SER A 12 -36.24 -26.19 17.07
C SER A 12 -35.27 -25.13 16.52
N ASN A 13 -34.23 -24.79 17.29
CA ASN A 13 -33.19 -23.87 16.86
C ASN A 13 -32.41 -24.39 15.65
N ARG A 14 -32.06 -25.69 15.63
CA ARG A 14 -31.42 -26.31 14.46
C ARG A 14 -32.29 -26.22 13.21
N ARG A 15 -33.59 -26.49 13.33
CA ARG A 15 -34.53 -26.37 12.21
C ARG A 15 -34.60 -24.95 11.69
N GLN A 16 -34.77 -23.97 12.57
CA GLN A 16 -34.80 -22.55 12.19
C GLN A 16 -33.51 -22.11 11.51
N LEU A 17 -32.35 -22.57 12.00
CA LEU A 17 -31.07 -22.31 11.37
C LEU A 17 -31.00 -22.89 9.95
N SER A 18 -31.43 -24.14 9.75
CA SER A 18 -31.48 -24.78 8.44
C SER A 18 -32.38 -24.02 7.46
N GLU A 19 -33.57 -23.59 7.90
CA GLU A 19 -34.51 -22.81 7.06
C GLU A 19 -33.94 -21.45 6.66
N LEU A 20 -33.26 -20.76 7.59
CA LEU A 20 -32.59 -19.49 7.30
C LEU A 20 -31.45 -19.66 6.30
N ILE A 21 -30.66 -20.73 6.44
CA ILE A 21 -29.57 -21.08 5.52
C ILE A 21 -30.14 -21.36 4.12
N GLU A 22 -31.19 -22.17 4.02
CA GLU A 22 -31.84 -22.48 2.75
C GLU A 22 -32.40 -21.24 2.06
N SER A 23 -33.10 -20.38 2.81
CA SER A 23 -33.61 -19.10 2.32
C SER A 23 -32.48 -18.20 1.79
N LYS A 24 -31.35 -18.13 2.51
CA LYS A 24 -30.15 -17.39 2.08
C LYS A 24 -29.56 -17.99 0.79
N HIS A 25 -29.48 -19.31 0.67
CA HIS A 25 -29.01 -19.97 -0.54
C HIS A 25 -29.93 -19.69 -1.72
N ALA A 26 -31.24 -19.87 -1.56
CA ALA A 26 -32.24 -19.59 -2.60
C ALA A 26 -32.16 -18.13 -3.08
N ARG A 27 -32.01 -17.17 -2.15
CA ARG A 27 -31.83 -15.75 -2.48
C ARG A 27 -30.54 -15.50 -3.25
N THR A 28 -29.45 -16.16 -2.86
CA THR A 28 -28.16 -16.05 -3.52
C THR A 28 -28.23 -16.57 -4.95
N ILE A 29 -28.83 -17.75 -5.16
CA ILE A 29 -29.04 -18.37 -6.48
C ILE A 29 -29.91 -17.48 -7.37
N ARG A 30 -31.02 -16.93 -6.84
CA ARG A 30 -31.88 -16.00 -7.59
C ARG A 30 -31.11 -14.75 -8.01
N ARG A 31 -30.30 -14.19 -7.10
CA ARG A 31 -29.49 -13.00 -7.37
C ARG A 31 -28.42 -13.26 -8.43
N THR A 32 -27.71 -14.37 -8.37
CA THR A 32 -26.69 -14.72 -9.37
C THR A 32 -27.32 -15.00 -10.73
N ARG A 33 -28.46 -15.70 -10.79
CA ARG A 33 -29.20 -15.91 -12.06
C ARG A 33 -29.68 -14.60 -12.67
N ALA A 34 -30.28 -13.71 -11.87
CA ALA A 34 -30.71 -12.40 -12.33
C ALA A 34 -29.53 -11.56 -12.85
N PHE A 35 -28.41 -11.58 -12.13
CA PHE A 35 -27.19 -10.90 -12.54
C PHE A 35 -26.64 -11.44 -13.86
N PHE A 36 -26.57 -12.77 -14.01
CA PHE A 36 -26.15 -13.42 -15.25
C PHE A 36 -27.09 -13.04 -16.40
N TYR A 37 -28.41 -13.14 -16.24
CA TYR A 37 -29.35 -12.79 -17.30
C TYR A 37 -29.21 -11.33 -17.76
N MET A 38 -29.06 -10.39 -16.82
CA MET A 38 -28.88 -8.99 -17.17
C MET A 38 -27.58 -8.70 -17.92
N HIS A 39 -26.53 -9.51 -17.73
CA HIS A 39 -25.15 -9.16 -18.11
C HIS A 39 -24.45 -10.21 -19.01
N ALA A 40 -25.08 -11.36 -19.30
CA ALA A 40 -24.50 -12.47 -20.06
C ALA A 40 -24.04 -12.06 -21.46
N ASN A 41 -24.83 -11.23 -22.16
CA ASN A 41 -24.47 -10.70 -23.49
C ASN A 41 -23.80 -9.31 -23.42
N LYS A 42 -23.31 -8.91 -22.24
CA LYS A 42 -22.76 -7.57 -21.99
C LYS A 42 -21.44 -7.65 -21.22
N GLY A 43 -20.55 -8.56 -21.64
CA GLY A 43 -19.25 -8.81 -21.01
C GLY A 43 -18.44 -7.53 -20.74
N GLY A 44 -18.40 -6.59 -21.70
CA GLY A 44 -17.76 -5.29 -21.49
C GLY A 44 -18.39 -4.44 -20.39
N LYS A 45 -19.73 -4.41 -20.28
CA LYS A 45 -20.44 -3.67 -19.22
C LYS A 45 -20.26 -4.34 -17.85
N LEU A 46 -20.20 -5.67 -17.82
CA LEU A 46 -19.89 -6.43 -16.62
C LEU A 46 -18.49 -6.07 -16.10
N LEU A 47 -17.48 -6.07 -16.97
CA LEU A 47 -16.11 -5.67 -16.61
C LEU A 47 -16.06 -4.24 -16.08
N VAL A 48 -16.67 -3.28 -16.78
CA VAL A 48 -16.72 -1.88 -16.32
C VAL A 48 -17.35 -1.77 -14.93
N ARG A 49 -18.44 -2.52 -14.66
CA ARG A 49 -19.08 -2.53 -13.33
C ARG A 49 -18.18 -3.15 -12.27
N MET A 50 -17.45 -4.21 -12.59
CA MET A 50 -16.49 -4.83 -11.67
C MET A 50 -15.35 -3.88 -11.35
N LEU A 51 -14.79 -3.20 -12.36
CA LEU A 51 -13.74 -2.19 -12.18
C LEU A 51 -14.21 -1.02 -11.32
N ARG A 52 -15.40 -0.47 -11.60
CA ARG A 52 -16.01 0.58 -10.76
C ARG A 52 -16.24 0.12 -9.32
N GLY A 53 -16.69 -1.12 -9.13
CA GLY A 53 -16.86 -1.70 -7.81
C GLY A 53 -15.54 -1.90 -7.07
N ALA A 54 -14.49 -2.33 -7.76
CA ALA A 54 -13.15 -2.47 -7.19
C ALA A 54 -12.57 -1.10 -6.80
N GLN A 55 -12.70 -0.10 -7.69
CA GLN A 55 -12.25 1.27 -7.43
C GLN A 55 -12.96 1.90 -6.24
N SER A 56 -14.29 1.77 -6.15
CA SER A 56 -15.07 2.28 -5.02
C SER A 56 -14.70 1.60 -3.70
N ARG A 57 -14.40 0.29 -3.70
CA ARG A 57 -13.96 -0.43 -2.49
C ARG A 57 -12.54 -0.04 -2.05
N ALA A 58 -11.67 0.28 -3.00
CA ALA A 58 -10.31 0.72 -2.72
C ALA A 58 -10.27 2.18 -2.23
N GLN A 59 -11.29 2.98 -2.57
CA GLN A 59 -11.37 4.38 -2.16
C GLN A 59 -11.83 4.51 -0.70
N VAL A 60 -11.09 5.30 0.08
CA VAL A 60 -11.50 5.70 1.43
C VAL A 60 -12.45 6.89 1.31
N HIS A 61 -13.73 6.65 1.54
CA HIS A 61 -14.78 7.68 1.45
C HIS A 61 -14.92 8.53 2.72
N ALA A 62 -14.53 7.99 3.86
CA ALA A 62 -14.56 8.68 5.13
C ALA A 62 -13.47 8.14 6.04
N LEU A 63 -12.89 9.01 6.87
CA LEU A 63 -11.87 8.67 7.85
C LEU A 63 -12.27 9.28 9.19
N ARG A 64 -11.92 8.59 10.28
CA ARG A 64 -12.00 9.19 11.61
C ARG A 64 -10.63 9.74 11.99
N THR A 65 -10.55 11.04 12.19
CA THR A 65 -9.33 11.74 12.58
C THR A 65 -8.91 11.36 14.00
N THR A 66 -7.66 11.63 14.38
CA THR A 66 -7.13 11.41 15.73
C THR A 66 -7.91 12.14 16.83
N GLN A 67 -8.56 13.26 16.50
CA GLN A 67 -9.46 13.99 17.40
C GLN A 67 -10.86 13.36 17.51
N GLY A 68 -11.10 12.23 16.84
CA GLY A 68 -12.36 11.49 16.88
C GLY A 68 -13.45 12.01 15.96
N THR A 69 -13.20 13.08 15.21
CA THR A 69 -14.12 13.66 14.20
C THR A 69 -14.15 12.82 12.93
N LEU A 70 -15.34 12.70 12.32
CA LEU A 70 -15.51 11.99 11.04
C LEU A 70 -15.35 12.99 9.89
N THR A 71 -14.37 12.76 9.03
CA THR A 71 -14.09 13.59 7.85
C THR A 71 -14.43 12.81 6.58
N GLN A 72 -15.03 13.50 5.62
CA GLN A 72 -15.36 12.95 4.28
C GLN A 72 -14.66 13.75 3.16
N PHE A 73 -13.96 14.82 3.53
CA PHE A 73 -13.25 15.68 2.59
C PHE A 73 -11.95 15.01 2.14
N PRO A 74 -11.72 14.84 0.82
CA PRO A 74 -10.53 14.13 0.32
C PRO A 74 -9.21 14.75 0.78
N GLU A 75 -9.14 16.09 0.87
CA GLU A 75 -7.94 16.82 1.31
C GLU A 75 -7.61 16.56 2.78
N GLU A 76 -8.63 16.53 3.63
CA GLU A 76 -8.46 16.21 5.06
C GLU A 76 -8.04 14.75 5.24
N ILE A 77 -8.65 13.82 4.50
CA ILE A 77 -8.27 12.41 4.51
C ILE A 77 -6.81 12.24 4.07
N ALA A 78 -6.40 12.91 2.99
CA ALA A 78 -5.03 12.84 2.48
C ALA A 78 -4.01 13.40 3.49
N SER A 79 -4.31 14.55 4.11
CA SER A 79 -3.43 15.16 5.12
C SER A 79 -3.31 14.29 6.39
N GLU A 80 -4.39 13.63 6.81
CA GLU A 80 -4.38 12.66 7.90
C GLU A 80 -3.51 11.44 7.59
N PHE A 81 -3.66 10.85 6.39
CA PHE A 81 -2.77 9.77 5.93
C PHE A 81 -1.31 10.21 5.88
N GLN A 82 -1.04 11.39 5.33
CA GLN A 82 0.31 11.96 5.27
C GLN A 82 0.89 12.10 6.67
N ARG A 83 0.14 12.68 7.61
CA ARG A 83 0.59 12.86 9.00
C ARG A 83 0.88 11.52 9.67
N PHE A 84 -0.02 10.55 9.53
CA PHE A 84 0.16 9.21 10.09
C PHE A 84 1.43 8.55 9.57
N TYR A 85 1.62 8.47 8.25
CA TYR A 85 2.80 7.83 7.67
C TYR A 85 4.09 8.61 7.92
N THR A 86 4.01 9.94 7.95
CA THR A 86 5.14 10.78 8.37
C THR A 86 5.56 10.40 9.78
N GLN A 87 4.64 10.31 10.74
CA GLN A 87 4.97 9.85 12.10
C GLN A 87 5.50 8.41 12.12
N LEU A 88 4.86 7.49 11.39
CA LEU A 88 5.21 6.07 11.37
C LEU A 88 6.62 5.81 10.85
N TYR A 89 7.02 6.52 9.80
CA TYR A 89 8.35 6.36 9.19
C TYR A 89 9.37 7.39 9.69
N ASN A 90 8.96 8.31 10.57
CA ASN A 90 9.87 9.21 11.27
C ASN A 90 10.56 8.55 12.47
N THR A 91 10.58 7.22 12.56
CA THR A 91 11.30 6.47 13.60
C THR A 91 12.81 6.60 13.43
N ARG A 92 13.34 7.74 13.86
CA ARG A 92 14.65 7.84 14.46
C ARG A 92 14.47 8.73 15.67
N GLY A 93 14.65 8.12 16.84
CA GLY A 93 14.28 8.66 18.15
C GLY A 93 14.91 10.01 18.45
N ASP A 94 14.50 10.58 19.57
CA ASP A 94 14.88 11.89 20.09
C ASP A 94 16.39 12.17 20.21
N GLU A 95 17.28 11.26 19.83
CA GLU A 95 18.73 11.45 19.72
C GLU A 95 19.21 11.94 18.34
N ASP A 96 18.39 11.82 17.28
CA ASP A 96 18.78 12.10 15.89
C ASP A 96 17.97 13.23 15.23
N ARG A 97 17.19 14.00 16.00
CA ARG A 97 16.41 15.16 15.50
C ARG A 97 17.27 16.24 14.86
N ILE A 98 18.57 16.26 15.13
CA ILE A 98 19.54 17.15 14.49
C ILE A 98 19.84 16.67 13.05
N SER A 99 19.80 15.36 12.77
CA SER A 99 20.45 14.80 11.57
C SER A 99 19.66 14.87 10.25
N ARG A 100 18.39 15.31 10.20
CA ARG A 100 17.63 15.34 8.92
C ARG A 100 17.65 16.69 8.21
N THR A 101 17.58 17.77 8.98
CA THR A 101 17.91 19.12 8.50
C THR A 101 19.41 19.23 8.32
N THR A 102 20.22 18.69 9.26
CA THR A 102 21.67 18.74 9.08
C THR A 102 22.15 17.85 7.95
N ARG A 103 21.68 16.61 7.70
CA ARG A 103 22.18 15.84 6.52
C ARG A 103 21.94 16.52 5.17
N LYS A 104 20.82 17.23 5.02
CA LYS A 104 20.56 18.01 3.81
C LYS A 104 21.51 19.20 3.72
N THR A 105 21.80 19.89 4.82
CA THR A 105 22.78 20.97 4.83
C THR A 105 24.21 20.45 4.72
N ASP A 106 24.60 19.39 5.43
CA ASP A 106 25.92 18.76 5.41
C ASP A 106 26.28 18.25 4.01
N THR A 107 25.33 17.68 3.27
CA THR A 107 25.57 17.28 1.88
C THR A 107 25.65 18.48 0.94
N THR A 108 24.82 19.51 1.12
CA THR A 108 24.92 20.72 0.29
C THR A 108 26.18 21.52 0.61
N ASP A 109 26.58 21.61 1.87
CA ASP A 109 27.73 22.35 2.38
C ASP A 109 29.02 21.64 1.98
N TYR A 110 29.04 20.30 2.04
CA TYR A 110 30.12 19.48 1.48
C TYR A 110 30.27 19.71 -0.03
N LEU A 111 29.18 19.68 -0.80
CA LEU A 111 29.22 19.89 -2.25
C LEU A 111 29.59 21.32 -2.65
N VAL A 112 29.26 22.32 -1.82
CA VAL A 112 29.65 23.72 -2.05
C VAL A 112 31.13 23.96 -1.74
N GLY A 113 31.69 23.27 -0.75
CA GLY A 113 33.11 23.35 -0.41
C GLY A 113 34.02 22.42 -1.22
N PHE A 114 33.46 21.44 -1.92
CA PHE A 114 34.21 20.48 -2.71
C PHE A 114 34.62 21.08 -4.05
N GLN A 115 35.88 21.48 -4.16
CA GLN A 115 36.54 21.68 -5.44
C GLN A 115 37.09 20.32 -5.87
N PRO A 116 36.55 19.66 -6.91
CA PRO A 116 37.18 18.47 -7.44
C PRO A 116 38.57 18.85 -7.95
N ASP A 117 39.59 18.11 -7.55
CA ASP A 117 40.92 18.22 -8.17
C ASP A 117 40.76 17.87 -9.65
N THR A 118 40.82 18.88 -10.52
CA THR A 118 40.78 18.69 -11.95
C THR A 118 42.08 18.07 -12.40
N LEU A 119 42.01 16.93 -13.07
CA LEU A 119 43.16 16.30 -13.70
C LEU A 119 43.88 17.30 -14.59
N THR A 120 45.21 17.27 -14.52
CA THR A 120 46.05 18.02 -15.46
C THR A 120 45.86 17.43 -16.87
N PRO A 121 46.04 18.23 -17.94
CA PRO A 121 45.86 17.74 -19.30
C PRO A 121 46.81 16.57 -19.63
N GLU A 122 47.96 16.49 -18.97
CA GLU A 122 48.93 15.40 -19.12
C GLU A 122 48.41 14.07 -18.53
N GLU A 123 47.81 14.11 -17.34
CA GLU A 123 47.19 12.93 -16.70
C GLU A 123 45.97 12.43 -17.48
N ALA A 124 45.21 13.33 -18.11
CA ALA A 124 44.07 12.97 -18.95
C ALA A 124 44.52 12.24 -20.23
N GLU A 125 45.60 12.70 -20.87
CA GLU A 125 46.19 12.02 -22.03
C GLU A 125 46.77 10.66 -21.66
N GLU A 126 47.38 10.52 -20.47
CA GLU A 126 47.88 9.24 -19.96
C GLU A 126 46.74 8.23 -19.73
N LEU A 127 45.61 8.67 -19.16
CA LEU A 127 44.40 7.85 -18.96
C LEU A 127 43.71 7.42 -20.25
N ASP A 128 43.82 8.22 -21.32
CA ASP A 128 43.28 7.88 -22.64
C ASP A 128 44.16 6.86 -23.39
N THR A 129 45.34 6.51 -22.88
CA THR A 129 46.18 5.47 -23.47
C THR A 129 45.63 4.06 -23.21
N PRO A 130 45.83 3.11 -24.15
CA PRO A 130 45.38 1.74 -23.96
C PRO A 130 46.18 1.03 -22.86
N ILE A 131 45.45 0.30 -21.99
CA ILE A 131 46.01 -0.45 -20.85
C ILE A 131 47.16 -1.36 -21.30
N THR A 132 48.28 -1.29 -20.57
CA THR A 132 49.49 -2.05 -20.89
C THR A 132 49.54 -3.40 -20.16
N GLU A 133 50.29 -4.36 -20.70
CA GLU A 133 50.45 -5.68 -20.09
C GLU A 133 51.16 -5.63 -18.73
N GLU A 134 51.96 -4.60 -18.48
CA GLU A 134 52.69 -4.42 -17.21
C GLU A 134 51.76 -3.96 -16.08
N GLU A 135 50.82 -3.06 -16.38
CA GLU A 135 49.74 -2.66 -15.47
C GLU A 135 48.82 -3.82 -15.12
N LEU A 136 48.43 -4.63 -16.12
CA LEU A 136 47.63 -5.84 -15.90
C LEU A 136 48.35 -6.82 -14.96
N LYS A 137 49.66 -7.00 -15.13
CA LYS A 137 50.47 -7.86 -14.25
C LYS A 137 50.59 -7.30 -12.82
N GLN A 138 50.59 -5.98 -12.64
CA GLN A 138 50.59 -5.36 -11.31
C GLN A 138 49.23 -5.45 -10.61
N ALA A 139 48.13 -5.20 -11.31
CA ALA A 139 46.78 -5.22 -10.74
C ALA A 139 46.30 -6.64 -10.39
N LEU A 140 46.83 -7.66 -11.07
CA LEU A 140 46.53 -9.07 -10.83
C LEU A 140 47.47 -9.75 -9.82
N LYS A 141 48.46 -9.01 -9.30
CA LYS A 141 49.38 -9.50 -8.27
C LYS A 141 48.79 -9.29 -6.88
#